data_AF-A0A5S9M5N4-F1
#
_entry.id   AF-A0A5S9M5N4-F1
#
_cell.length_a   1.000
_cell.length_b   1.000
_cell.length_c   1.000
_cell.angle_alpha   90.00
_cell.angle_beta   90.00
_cell.angle_gamma   90.00
#
_symmetry.space_group_name_H-M   'P 1'
#
loop_
_entity.id
_entity.type
_entity.pdbx_description
1 polymer ?
#
loop_
_entity_poly.entity_id
_entity_poly.type
_entity_poly.pdbx_seq_one_letter_code
_entity_poly.pdbx_strand_id
1 'polypeptide(L)'
;MSEKQKLGQLPPRPVVMKTIVTSELGRAVASAFGADTIDTLTGFKFIGEKIKQFEKSGEYTFQFGYEESYGYLIGDFARDKDAVQAALLAVEVAAFYKKQGKSLYDALVDIFKQFGFYREGLKSLT
;
A
#
# COMPACT_ATOMS: atom_id res chain seq x y z
N MET A 1 -5.00 6.11 3.33
CA MET A 1 -5.43 7.15 2.37
C MET A 1 -6.60 8.00 2.88
N SER A 2 -7.57 7.42 3.61
CA SER A 2 -8.69 8.15 4.23
C SER A 2 -8.30 9.40 5.00
N GLU A 3 -7.33 9.32 5.91
CA GLU A 3 -6.90 10.47 6.71
C GLU A 3 -6.24 11.55 5.84
N LYS A 4 -5.40 11.16 4.86
CA LYS A 4 -4.86 12.11 3.87
C LYS A 4 -5.97 12.79 3.08
N GLN A 5 -7.02 12.07 2.68
CA GLN A 5 -8.16 12.64 1.96
C GLN A 5 -8.93 13.64 2.83
N LYS A 6 -9.22 13.30 4.09
CA LYS A 6 -9.90 14.20 5.06
C LYS A 6 -9.11 15.49 5.30
N LEU A 7 -7.78 15.39 5.33
CA LEU A 7 -6.88 16.52 5.50
C LEU A 7 -6.61 17.30 4.20
N GLY A 8 -7.14 16.86 3.05
CA GLY A 8 -6.84 17.48 1.75
C GLY A 8 -5.39 17.29 1.29
N GLN A 9 -4.71 16.24 1.76
CA GLN A 9 -3.30 15.95 1.54
C GLN A 9 -3.05 14.83 0.52
N LEU A 10 -4.07 14.38 -0.22
CA LEU A 10 -3.83 13.48 -1.35
C LEU A 10 -3.19 14.27 -2.50
N PRO A 11 -2.01 13.87 -2.98
CA PRO A 11 -1.35 14.58 -4.06
C PRO A 11 -2.06 14.34 -5.39
N PRO A 12 -1.78 15.16 -6.42
CA PRO A 12 -2.27 14.88 -7.77
C PRO A 12 -1.68 13.57 -8.29
N ARG A 13 -2.52 12.80 -9.00
CA ARG A 13 -2.19 11.49 -9.60
C ARG A 13 -1.48 10.56 -8.61
N PRO A 14 -2.11 10.22 -7.46
CA PRO A 14 -1.50 9.32 -6.49
C PRO A 14 -1.41 7.91 -7.06
N VAL A 15 -0.29 7.22 -6.82
CA VAL A 15 -0.10 5.84 -7.29
C VAL A 15 0.30 4.87 -6.18
N VAL A 16 -0.31 3.69 -6.22
CA VAL A 16 0.09 2.51 -5.45
C VAL A 16 0.78 1.53 -6.40
N MET A 17 1.88 0.95 -5.96
CA MET A 17 2.61 -0.07 -6.73
C MET A 17 2.59 -1.40 -5.99
N LYS A 18 2.32 -2.48 -6.72
CA LYS A 18 2.39 -3.84 -6.19
C LYS A 18 2.97 -4.81 -7.20
N THR A 19 3.42 -5.98 -6.78
CA THR A 19 3.75 -7.04 -7.73
C THR A 19 2.49 -7.70 -8.28
N ILE A 20 2.60 -8.27 -9.48
CA ILE A 20 1.51 -9.01 -10.15
C ILE A 20 0.96 -10.19 -9.33
N VAL A 21 1.74 -10.73 -8.39
CA VAL A 21 1.34 -11.86 -7.52
C VAL A 21 0.80 -11.40 -6.17
N THR A 22 0.80 -10.09 -5.89
CA THR A 22 0.24 -9.51 -4.67
C THR A 22 -1.25 -9.28 -4.80
N SER A 23 -1.96 -9.50 -3.69
CA SER A 23 -3.38 -9.20 -3.46
C SER A 23 -3.99 -8.08 -4.30
N GLU A 24 -5.18 -8.31 -4.84
CA GLU A 24 -6.01 -7.28 -5.48
C GLU A 24 -6.76 -6.39 -4.48
N LEU A 25 -6.77 -6.69 -3.17
CA LEU A 25 -7.40 -5.84 -2.17
C LEU A 25 -6.84 -4.41 -2.20
N GLY A 26 -5.51 -4.27 -2.30
CA GLY A 26 -4.89 -2.94 -2.31
C GLY A 26 -5.25 -2.13 -3.55
N ARG A 27 -5.50 -2.77 -4.70
CA ARG A 27 -6.02 -2.09 -5.90
C ARG A 27 -7.44 -1.56 -5.67
N ALA A 28 -8.31 -2.36 -5.06
CA ALA A 28 -9.67 -1.94 -4.73
C ALA A 28 -9.67 -0.75 -3.76
N VAL A 29 -8.82 -0.80 -2.73
CA VAL A 29 -8.62 0.30 -1.79
C VAL A 29 -8.11 1.55 -2.51
N ALA A 30 -7.03 1.45 -3.31
CA ALA A 30 -6.46 2.58 -4.04
C ALA A 30 -7.48 3.26 -4.95
N SER A 31 -8.23 2.46 -5.72
CA SER A 31 -9.26 2.94 -6.65
C SER A 31 -10.36 3.73 -5.93
N ALA A 32 -10.78 3.29 -4.74
CA ALA A 32 -11.79 3.99 -3.94
C ALA A 32 -11.34 5.37 -3.43
N PHE A 33 -10.03 5.62 -3.39
CA PHE A 33 -9.44 6.92 -3.04
C PHE A 33 -8.91 7.70 -4.26
N GLY A 34 -9.24 7.26 -5.48
CA GLY A 34 -8.80 7.92 -6.72
C GLY A 34 -7.31 7.77 -7.01
N ALA A 35 -6.67 6.74 -6.46
CA ALA A 35 -5.27 6.42 -6.75
C ALA A 35 -5.17 5.31 -7.80
N ASP A 36 -4.28 5.50 -8.76
CA ASP A 36 -3.94 4.48 -9.74
C ASP A 36 -3.14 3.36 -9.09
N THR A 37 -3.25 2.15 -9.65
CA THR A 37 -2.45 1.00 -9.20
C THR A 37 -1.68 0.41 -10.36
N ILE A 38 -0.36 0.36 -10.21
CA ILE A 38 0.57 -0.19 -11.20
C ILE A 38 1.11 -1.53 -10.69
N ASP A 39 0.94 -2.57 -11.51
CA ASP A 39 1.59 -3.84 -11.26
C ASP A 39 3.01 -3.86 -11.82
N THR A 40 3.95 -4.38 -11.05
CA THR A 40 5.30 -4.71 -11.51
C THR A 40 5.52 -6.22 -11.50
N LEU A 41 6.56 -6.69 -12.19
CA LEU A 41 7.04 -8.07 -12.00
C LEU A 41 7.55 -8.26 -10.56
N THR A 42 7.61 -9.51 -10.10
CA THR A 42 8.15 -9.86 -8.79
C THR A 42 9.58 -9.36 -8.63
N GLY A 43 9.87 -8.70 -7.51
CA GLY A 43 11.15 -8.09 -7.18
C GLY A 43 11.02 -6.58 -6.99
N PHE A 44 11.26 -6.13 -5.76
CA PHE A 44 11.12 -4.73 -5.36
C PHE A 44 11.93 -3.72 -6.20
N LYS A 45 13.00 -4.18 -6.86
CA LYS A 45 13.79 -3.36 -7.81
C LYS A 45 12.93 -2.70 -8.89
N PHE A 46 11.86 -3.36 -9.34
CA PHE A 46 10.98 -2.82 -10.38
C PHE A 46 10.08 -1.69 -9.84
N ILE A 47 9.67 -1.78 -8.56
CA ILE A 47 8.96 -0.69 -7.87
C ILE A 47 9.92 0.50 -7.71
N GLY A 48 11.16 0.27 -7.25
CA GLY A 48 12.18 1.32 -7.13
C GLY A 48 12.50 2.01 -8.46
N GLU A 49 12.60 1.25 -9.56
CA GLU A 49 12.78 1.81 -10.90
C GLU A 49 11.62 2.71 -11.32
N LYS A 50 10.37 2.26 -11.09
CA LYS A 50 9.17 3.05 -11.40
C LYS A 50 9.09 4.35 -10.60
N ILE A 51 9.41 4.30 -9.30
CA ILE A 51 9.54 5.51 -8.48
C ILE A 51 10.51 6.49 -9.15
N LYS A 52 11.69 6.02 -9.56
CA LYS A 52 12.68 6.88 -10.22
C LYS A 52 12.20 7.43 -11.57
N GLN A 53 11.41 6.67 -12.33
CA GLN A 53 10.80 7.13 -13.56
C GLN A 53 9.78 8.26 -13.28
N PHE A 54 8.92 8.10 -12.28
CA PHE A 54 7.89 9.09 -11.93
C PHE A 54 8.46 10.36 -11.31
N GLU A 55 9.54 10.28 -10.54
CA GLU A 55 10.27 11.48 -10.08
C GLU A 55 10.80 12.32 -11.25
N LYS A 56 11.22 11.67 -12.34
CA LYS A 56 11.73 12.36 -13.54
C LYS A 56 10.62 12.89 -14.41
N SER A 57 9.54 12.12 -14.60
CA SER A 57 8.44 12.50 -15.50
C SER A 57 7.39 13.40 -14.84
N GLY A 58 7.27 13.35 -13.51
CA GLY A 58 6.18 13.97 -12.75
C GLY A 58 4.81 13.34 -13.01
N GLU A 59 4.75 12.19 -13.67
CA GLU A 59 3.51 11.55 -14.12
C GLU A 59 2.64 11.08 -12.96
N TYR A 60 3.24 10.50 -11.92
CA TYR A 60 2.55 10.03 -10.73
C TYR A 60 3.26 10.46 -9.46
N THR A 61 2.49 10.56 -8.37
CA THR A 61 3.04 10.77 -7.03
C THR A 61 2.96 9.46 -6.25
N PHE A 62 4.11 8.87 -5.92
CA PHE A 62 4.17 7.62 -5.16
C PHE A 62 3.47 7.77 -3.80
N GLN A 63 2.60 6.80 -3.45
CA GLN A 63 1.94 6.76 -2.15
C GLN A 63 2.26 5.49 -1.35
N PHE A 64 2.50 4.36 -2.02
CA PHE A 64 2.74 3.09 -1.37
C PHE A 64 3.27 2.05 -2.36
N GLY A 65 4.20 1.21 -1.93
CA GLY A 65 4.80 0.13 -2.72
C GLY A 65 4.89 -1.14 -1.90
N TYR A 66 4.39 -2.29 -2.38
CA TYR A 66 4.39 -3.50 -1.57
C TYR A 66 4.40 -4.82 -2.35
N GLU A 67 4.82 -5.88 -1.67
CA GLU A 67 4.88 -7.27 -2.17
C GLU A 67 4.24 -8.22 -1.16
N GLU A 68 3.70 -9.34 -1.66
CA GLU A 68 3.13 -10.45 -0.88
C GLU A 68 4.16 -11.09 0.07
N SER A 69 5.45 -10.96 -0.27
CA SER A 69 6.60 -11.44 0.51
C SER A 69 6.96 -10.54 1.70
N TYR A 70 5.98 -9.83 2.26
CA TYR A 70 6.14 -8.91 3.41
C TYR A 70 7.06 -7.71 3.14
N GLY A 71 7.17 -7.27 1.89
CA GLY A 71 7.92 -6.07 1.51
C GLY A 71 7.03 -4.85 1.41
N TYR A 72 7.38 -3.76 2.08
CA TYR A 72 6.59 -2.52 2.09
C TYR A 72 7.49 -1.29 2.03
N LEU A 73 7.02 -0.25 1.33
CA LEU A 73 7.62 1.07 1.26
C LEU A 73 6.50 2.13 1.33
N ILE A 74 6.55 2.99 2.34
CA ILE A 74 5.49 3.97 2.65
C ILE A 74 5.87 5.33 2.04
N GLY A 75 7.10 5.77 2.30
CA GLY A 75 7.72 6.95 1.74
C GLY A 75 8.88 6.56 0.82
N ASP A 76 9.04 7.26 -0.28
CA ASP A 76 9.99 6.95 -1.34
C ASP A 76 11.43 7.40 -1.06
N PHE A 77 11.77 7.90 0.13
CA PHE A 77 13.16 8.28 0.43
C PHE A 77 14.13 7.08 0.36
N ALA A 78 13.62 5.85 0.54
CA ALA A 78 14.32 4.62 0.21
C ALA A 78 13.88 4.07 -1.15
N ARG A 79 14.75 3.31 -1.82
CA ARG A 79 14.45 2.62 -3.10
C ARG A 79 14.29 1.12 -2.94
N ASP A 80 14.11 0.68 -1.71
CA ASP A 80 13.95 -0.71 -1.32
C ASP A 80 12.90 -0.80 -0.21
N LYS A 81 12.55 -2.00 0.21
CA LYS A 81 11.68 -2.28 1.35
C LYS A 81 12.21 -1.60 2.60
N ASP A 82 11.32 -1.06 3.41
CA ASP A 82 11.66 -0.45 4.69
C ASP A 82 10.72 -0.95 5.80
N ALA A 83 11.22 -1.93 6.54
CA ALA A 83 10.49 -2.52 7.66
C ALA A 83 10.28 -1.53 8.82
N VAL A 84 11.15 -0.53 8.98
CA VAL A 84 11.03 0.47 10.04
C VAL A 84 9.85 1.40 9.74
N GLN A 85 9.71 1.84 8.49
CA GLN A 85 8.53 2.60 8.04
C GLN A 85 7.24 1.79 8.23
N ALA A 86 7.26 0.52 7.83
CA ALA A 86 6.09 -0.35 7.96
C ALA A 86 5.68 -0.56 9.43
N ALA A 87 6.65 -0.81 10.32
CA ALA A 87 6.41 -0.96 11.75
C ALA A 87 5.84 0.32 12.36
N LEU A 88 6.43 1.48 12.04
CA LEU A 88 5.94 2.78 12.53
C LEU A 88 4.50 3.03 12.07
N LEU A 89 4.20 2.83 10.78
CA LEU A 89 2.85 2.99 10.24
C LEU A 89 1.86 2.03 10.91
N ALA A 90 2.24 0.76 11.14
CA ALA A 90 1.39 -0.20 11.83
C ALA A 90 1.06 0.23 13.26
N VAL A 91 2.03 0.79 14.00
CA VAL A 91 1.82 1.33 15.34
C VAL A 91 0.90 2.56 15.31
N GLU A 92 1.06 3.45 14.33
CA GLU A 92 0.19 4.61 14.15
C GLU A 92 -1.25 4.20 13.87
N VAL A 93 -1.46 3.24 12.95
CA VAL A 93 -2.79 2.67 12.65
C VAL A 93 -3.40 2.00 13.89
N ALA A 94 -2.60 1.25 14.65
CA ALA A 94 -3.06 0.63 15.91
C ALA A 94 -3.48 1.69 16.93
N ALA A 95 -2.70 2.75 17.11
CA ALA A 95 -3.04 3.84 18.02
C ALA A 95 -4.31 4.58 17.57
N PHE A 96 -4.47 4.83 16.26
CA PHE A 96 -5.65 5.47 15.69
C PHE A 96 -6.94 4.67 15.96
N TYR A 97 -6.93 3.36 15.71
CA TYR A 97 -8.10 2.52 15.96
C TYR A 97 -8.34 2.25 17.45
N LYS A 98 -7.28 2.16 18.26
CA LYS A 98 -7.40 2.02 19.72
C LYS A 98 -8.14 3.20 20.34
N LYS A 99 -7.92 4.43 19.85
CA LYS A 99 -8.69 5.62 20.28
C LYS A 99 -10.20 5.52 20.00
N GLN A 100 -10.59 4.67 19.06
CA GLN A 100 -11.99 4.41 18.69
C GLN A 100 -12.54 3.13 19.34
N GLY A 101 -11.80 2.53 20.27
CA GLY A 101 -12.18 1.26 20.91
C GLY A 101 -12.10 0.04 19.99
N LYS A 102 -11.37 0.14 18.86
CA LYS A 102 -11.22 -0.95 17.88
C LYS A 102 -9.81 -1.55 17.92
N SER A 103 -9.73 -2.86 17.67
CA SER A 103 -8.47 -3.55 17.39
C SER A 103 -8.08 -3.43 15.91
N LEU A 104 -6.85 -3.81 15.56
CA LEU A 104 -6.43 -3.94 14.16
C LEU A 104 -7.25 -5.01 13.41
N TYR A 105 -7.70 -6.05 14.11
CA TYR A 105 -8.53 -7.09 13.51
C TYR A 105 -9.91 -6.53 13.13
N ASP A 106 -10.52 -5.73 14.01
CA ASP A 106 -11.81 -5.08 13.71
C ASP A 106 -11.67 -4.16 12.49
N ALA A 107 -10.58 -3.38 12.43
CA ALA A 107 -10.28 -2.54 11.29
C ALA A 107 -10.08 -3.34 9.98
N LEU A 108 -9.40 -4.48 10.05
CA LEU A 108 -9.21 -5.38 8.91
C LEU A 108 -10.55 -5.96 8.42
N VAL A 109 -11.42 -6.37 9.34
CA VAL A 109 -12.77 -6.86 9.02
C VAL A 109 -13.61 -5.76 8.37
N ASP A 110 -13.51 -4.52 8.85
CA ASP A 110 -14.21 -3.38 8.24
C ASP A 110 -13.72 -3.10 6.82
N ILE A 111 -12.40 -3.19 6.58
CA ILE A 111 -11.81 -3.10 5.23
C ILE A 111 -12.38 -4.20 4.32
N PHE A 112 -12.44 -5.45 4.78
CA PHE A 112 -13.02 -6.54 3.99
C PHE A 112 -14.52 -6.35 3.71
N LYS A 113 -15.29 -5.86 4.69
CA LYS A 113 -16.71 -5.55 4.48
C LYS A 113 -16.90 -4.45 3.44
N GLN A 114 -16.00 -3.48 3.39
CA GLN A 114 -16.07 -2.35 2.47
C GLN A 114 -15.61 -2.70 1.05
N PHE A 115 -14.51 -3.45 0.91
CA PHE A 115 -13.86 -3.69 -0.38
C PHE A 115 -13.99 -5.12 -0.90
N GLY A 116 -14.61 -6.01 -0.13
CA GLY A 116 -14.72 -7.43 -0.44
C GLY A 116 -13.70 -8.29 0.29
N PHE A 117 -13.98 -9.59 0.33
CA PHE A 117 -13.11 -10.60 0.94
C PHE A 117 -12.24 -11.23 -0.14
N TYR A 118 -10.94 -11.33 0.14
CA TYR A 118 -9.94 -11.88 -0.76
C TYR A 118 -9.31 -13.11 -0.10
N ARG A 119 -9.28 -14.23 -0.83
CA ARG A 119 -8.64 -15.47 -0.36
C ARG A 119 -7.38 -15.71 -1.17
N GLU A 120 -6.26 -15.75 -0.47
CA GLU A 120 -4.93 -15.87 -1.04
C GLU A 120 -4.25 -17.13 -0.53
N GLY A 121 -3.33 -17.68 -1.32
CA GLY A 121 -2.56 -18.85 -0.96
C GLY A 121 -1.25 -18.90 -1.72
N LEU A 122 -0.18 -19.29 -1.03
CA LEU A 122 1.13 -19.51 -1.60
C LEU A 122 1.50 -20.98 -1.41
N LYS A 123 1.88 -21.65 -2.50
CA LYS A 123 2.33 -23.04 -2.48
C LYS A 123 3.78 -23.10 -2.98
N SER A 124 4.70 -23.38 -2.06
CA SER A 124 6.08 -23.69 -2.41
C SER A 124 6.20 -25.17 -2.76
N LEU A 125 6.86 -25.45 -3.88
CA LEU A 125 7.21 -26.80 -4.29
C LEU A 125 8.74 -26.93 -4.15
N THR A 126 9.19 -27.96 -3.46
CA THR A 126 10.61 -28.28 -3.25
C THR A 126 10.92 -29.63 -3.88
#